data_AF-T1GTD5-F1
#
_entry.id   AF-T1GTD5-F1
#
_cell.length_a   1.000
_cell.length_b   1.000
_cell.length_c   1.000
_cell.angle_alpha   90.00
_cell.angle_beta   90.00
_cell.angle_gamma   90.00
#
_symmetry.space_group_name_H-M   'P 1'
#
loop_
_entity.id
_entity.type
_entity.pdbx_description
1 polymer ?
#
loop_
_entity_poly.entity_id
_entity_poly.type
_entity_poly.pdbx_seq_one_letter_code
_entity_poly.pdbx_strand_id
1 'polypeptide(L)'
;MNTKHIIKHGKHFERALATQIIMLAPMAPHFASELWSKFCSTPNRLNPESDELQWNEDVLCQRWPSVDLQYKLDFTVRINGFDNAVIKIPRINLDKLTYEEAMDIAFNTDSVTSYLTDKKIRTTNLVHYPGIEAILNIFVDKVKKPKKDNNENEKVVNE
;
A
#
# COMPACT_ATOMS: atom_id res chain seq x y z
N MET A 1 -34.06 -10.42 -2.58
CA MET A 1 -33.05 -11.50 -2.75
C MET A 1 -32.05 -11.36 -1.60
N ASN A 2 -31.84 -12.40 -0.78
CA ASN A 2 -31.05 -12.31 0.45
C ASN A 2 -29.55 -12.26 0.13
N THR A 3 -28.89 -11.15 0.44
CA THR A 3 -27.46 -10.88 0.15
C THR A 3 -26.52 -11.94 0.71
N LYS A 4 -26.86 -12.60 1.82
CA LYS A 4 -26.05 -13.69 2.41
C LYS A 4 -25.93 -14.91 1.49
N HIS A 5 -26.99 -15.21 0.74
CA HIS A 5 -27.03 -16.37 -0.17
C HIS A 5 -26.14 -16.15 -1.40
N ILE A 6 -26.00 -14.89 -1.85
CA ILE A 6 -25.18 -14.53 -3.01
C ILE A 6 -23.68 -14.64 -2.68
N ILE A 7 -23.29 -14.27 -1.45
CA ILE A 7 -21.89 -14.32 -1.02
C ILE A 7 -21.39 -15.77 -0.91
N LYS A 8 -22.18 -16.68 -0.32
CA LYS A 8 -21.80 -18.09 -0.15
C LYS A 8 -21.53 -18.84 -1.47
N HIS A 9 -22.23 -18.45 -2.54
CA HIS A 9 -22.12 -19.10 -3.86
C HIS A 9 -21.32 -18.25 -4.86
N GLY A 10 -20.52 -17.30 -4.38
CA GLY A 10 -19.71 -16.44 -5.23
C GLY A 10 -18.33 -17.04 -5.51
N LYS A 11 -17.85 -16.90 -6.76
CA LYS A 11 -16.46 -17.21 -7.15
C LYS A 11 -15.42 -16.55 -6.22
N HIS A 12 -15.69 -15.32 -5.78
CA HIS A 12 -14.82 -14.57 -4.87
C HIS A 12 -14.76 -15.17 -3.46
N PHE A 13 -15.85 -15.76 -2.97
CA PHE A 13 -15.86 -16.42 -1.66
C PHE A 13 -15.01 -17.68 -1.68
N GLU A 14 -15.14 -18.52 -2.72
CA GLU A 14 -14.31 -19.71 -2.90
C GLU A 14 -12.81 -19.33 -2.97
N ARG A 15 -12.46 -18.32 -3.76
CA ARG A 15 -11.08 -17.79 -3.84
C ARG A 15 -10.57 -17.26 -2.51
N ALA A 16 -11.38 -16.48 -1.79
CA ALA A 16 -10.98 -15.92 -0.49
C ALA A 16 -10.80 -17.00 0.57
N LEU A 17 -11.68 -18.01 0.61
CA LEU A 17 -11.57 -19.13 1.54
C LEU A 17 -10.32 -19.97 1.25
N ALA A 18 -10.04 -20.28 -0.01
CA ALA A 18 -8.83 -21.00 -0.41
C ALA A 18 -7.56 -20.25 0.02
N THR A 19 -7.49 -18.95 -0.29
CA THR A 19 -6.39 -18.06 0.11
C THR A 19 -6.20 -18.02 1.63
N GLN A 20 -7.30 -17.96 2.40
CA GLN A 20 -7.23 -17.99 3.87
C GLN A 20 -6.66 -19.32 4.40
N ILE A 21 -7.03 -20.46 3.81
CA ILE A 21 -6.50 -21.78 4.19
C ILE A 21 -4.99 -21.84 3.90
N ILE A 22 -4.55 -21.33 2.74
CA ILE A 22 -3.13 -21.28 2.37
C ILE A 22 -2.34 -20.39 3.35
N MET A 23 -2.84 -19.19 3.67
CA MET A 23 -2.19 -18.28 4.62
C MET A 23 -2.14 -18.84 6.05
N LEU A 24 -3.07 -19.74 6.40
CA LEU A 24 -3.11 -20.41 7.70
C LEU A 24 -2.06 -21.52 7.82
N ALA A 25 -1.63 -22.12 6.71
CA ALA A 25 -0.78 -23.31 6.70
C ALA A 25 0.54 -23.16 7.48
N PRO A 26 1.26 -22.01 7.45
CA PRO A 26 2.47 -21.83 8.25
C PRO A 26 2.22 -21.84 9.77
N MET A 27 1.02 -21.45 10.22
CA MET A 27 0.68 -21.36 11.64
C MET A 27 0.04 -22.64 12.19
N ALA A 28 -0.74 -23.34 11.36
CA ALA A 28 -1.47 -24.53 11.75
C ALA A 28 -1.51 -25.56 10.61
N PRO A 29 -0.36 -26.19 10.28
CA PRO A 29 -0.21 -26.99 9.06
C PRO A 29 -1.19 -28.17 9.00
N HIS A 30 -1.30 -28.93 10.10
CA HIS A 30 -2.23 -30.07 10.16
C HIS A 30 -3.69 -29.66 9.95
N PHE A 31 -4.10 -28.54 10.56
CA PHE A 31 -5.46 -28.04 10.44
C PHE A 31 -5.72 -27.50 9.04
N ALA A 32 -4.77 -26.76 8.46
CA ALA A 32 -4.86 -26.26 7.10
C ALA A 32 -4.93 -27.40 6.07
N SER A 33 -4.15 -28.47 6.22
CA SER A 33 -4.19 -29.64 5.33
C SER A 33 -5.55 -30.35 5.38
N GLU A 34 -6.15 -30.53 6.56
CA GLU A 34 -7.50 -31.09 6.68
C GLU A 34 -8.55 -30.18 6.04
N LEU A 35 -8.49 -28.86 6.28
CA LEU A 35 -9.41 -27.90 5.65
C LEU A 35 -9.27 -27.91 4.12
N TRP A 36 -8.03 -27.93 3.61
CA TRP A 36 -7.73 -27.94 2.18
C TRP A 36 -8.24 -29.23 1.52
N SER A 37 -7.99 -30.39 2.12
CA SER A 37 -8.47 -31.69 1.63
C SER A 37 -10.00 -31.69 1.50
N LYS A 38 -10.72 -31.23 2.53
CA LYS A 38 -12.19 -31.12 2.49
C LYS A 38 -12.66 -30.08 1.47
N PHE A 39 -12.01 -28.92 1.42
CA PHE A 39 -12.30 -27.87 0.46
C PHE A 39 -12.19 -28.39 -0.98
N CYS A 40 -11.08 -29.06 -1.33
CA CYS A 40 -10.88 -29.66 -2.64
C CYS A 40 -11.87 -30.80 -2.92
N SER A 41 -12.22 -31.64 -1.94
CA SER A 41 -13.17 -32.76 -2.15
C SER A 41 -14.61 -32.33 -2.44
N THR A 42 -14.96 -31.06 -2.20
CA THR A 42 -16.34 -30.56 -2.36
C THR A 42 -16.73 -30.46 -3.85
N PRO A 43 -17.91 -30.98 -4.27
CA PRO A 43 -18.37 -30.90 -5.65
C PRO A 43 -18.79 -29.46 -6.03
N ASN A 44 -18.90 -29.19 -7.35
CA ASN A 44 -19.35 -27.91 -7.92
C ASN A 44 -18.43 -26.71 -7.65
N ARG A 45 -17.11 -26.92 -7.82
CA ARG A 45 -16.12 -25.83 -7.74
C ARG A 45 -16.45 -24.72 -8.74
N LEU A 46 -16.31 -23.47 -8.31
CA LEU A 46 -16.69 -22.29 -9.09
C LEU A 46 -15.52 -21.71 -9.91
N ASN A 47 -14.27 -22.00 -9.52
CA ASN A 47 -13.04 -21.54 -10.17
C ASN A 47 -12.10 -22.70 -10.58
N PRO A 48 -12.56 -23.71 -11.34
CA PRO A 48 -11.72 -24.85 -11.71
C PRO A 48 -10.56 -24.47 -12.65
N GLU A 49 -10.73 -23.42 -13.45
CA GLU A 49 -9.74 -22.93 -14.42
C GLU A 49 -8.80 -21.86 -13.84
N SER A 50 -8.92 -21.53 -12.55
CA SER A 50 -8.08 -20.49 -11.97
C SER A 50 -6.66 -21.00 -11.76
N ASP A 51 -5.70 -20.34 -12.40
CA ASP A 51 -4.28 -20.58 -12.17
C ASP A 51 -3.82 -20.17 -10.76
N GLU A 52 -4.64 -19.45 -9.99
CA GLU A 52 -4.27 -19.01 -8.64
C GLU A 52 -4.15 -20.19 -7.67
N LEU A 53 -4.97 -21.24 -7.86
CA LEU A 53 -5.07 -22.38 -6.97
C LEU A 53 -4.54 -23.63 -7.65
N GLN A 54 -3.61 -24.33 -7.00
CA GLN A 54 -3.05 -25.58 -7.51
C GLN A 54 -3.95 -26.73 -7.00
N TRP A 55 -5.09 -26.92 -7.65
CA TRP A 55 -6.15 -27.85 -7.20
C TRP A 55 -5.72 -29.30 -7.00
N ASN A 56 -4.62 -29.71 -7.64
CA ASN A 56 -4.09 -31.09 -7.58
C ASN A 56 -2.94 -31.24 -6.56
N GLU A 57 -2.60 -30.17 -5.85
CA GLU A 57 -1.50 -30.12 -4.88
C GLU A 57 -2.04 -29.99 -3.45
N ASP A 58 -1.25 -30.42 -2.47
CA ASP A 58 -1.56 -30.17 -1.05
C ASP A 58 -1.40 -28.67 -0.71
N VAL A 59 -1.99 -28.22 0.40
CA VAL A 59 -1.94 -26.83 0.90
C VAL A 59 -0.51 -26.34 1.08
N LEU A 60 0.40 -27.22 1.52
CA LEU A 60 1.81 -26.88 1.74
C LEU A 60 2.61 -26.72 0.44
N CYS A 61 2.09 -27.24 -0.66
CA CYS A 61 2.65 -27.09 -2.00
C CYS A 61 2.02 -25.91 -2.77
N GLN A 62 1.05 -25.20 -2.18
CA GLN A 62 0.43 -24.04 -2.82
C GLN A 62 1.42 -22.87 -2.91
N ARG A 63 1.30 -22.10 -3.99
CA ARG A 63 1.98 -20.80 -4.11
C ARG A 63 1.44 -19.85 -3.05
N TRP A 64 2.34 -19.06 -2.47
CA TRP A 64 1.93 -18.02 -1.54
C TRP A 64 1.02 -17.00 -2.26
N PRO A 65 -0.14 -16.65 -1.67
CA PRO A 65 -1.05 -15.68 -2.27
C PRO A 65 -0.36 -14.34 -2.49
N SER A 66 -0.67 -13.68 -3.60
CA SER A 66 -0.13 -12.35 -3.92
C SER A 66 -1.26 -11.36 -4.19
N VAL A 67 -1.01 -10.08 -3.94
CA VAL A 67 -1.98 -9.01 -4.18
C VAL A 67 -2.35 -8.94 -5.65
N ASP A 68 -3.62 -8.74 -5.99
CA ASP A 68 -4.04 -8.60 -7.38
C ASP A 68 -3.28 -7.45 -8.09
N LEU A 69 -2.85 -7.69 -9.32
CA LEU A 69 -2.14 -6.71 -10.15
C LEU A 69 -2.93 -5.41 -10.36
N GLN A 70 -4.26 -5.47 -10.35
CA GLN A 70 -5.15 -4.32 -10.49
C GLN A 70 -5.51 -3.65 -9.16
N TYR A 71 -5.16 -4.27 -8.03
CA TYR A 71 -5.41 -3.67 -6.72
C TYR A 71 -4.58 -2.39 -6.59
N LYS A 72 -5.22 -1.33 -6.09
CA LYS A 72 -4.57 -0.02 -5.94
C LYS A 72 -3.82 0.03 -4.61
N LEU A 73 -2.50 -0.04 -4.70
CA LEU A 73 -1.55 0.05 -3.60
C LEU A 73 -1.13 1.50 -3.35
N ASP A 74 -0.38 1.70 -2.27
CA ASP A 74 -0.08 3.03 -1.75
C ASP A 74 1.26 3.51 -2.30
N PHE A 75 1.22 4.68 -2.94
CA PHE A 75 2.40 5.48 -3.26
C PHE A 75 2.43 6.67 -2.31
N THR A 76 3.34 6.65 -1.35
CA THR A 76 3.42 7.63 -0.26
C THR A 76 4.51 8.65 -0.54
N VAL A 77 4.15 9.93 -0.56
CA VAL A 77 5.11 11.03 -0.65
C VAL A 77 5.39 11.56 0.75
N ARG A 78 6.64 11.42 1.21
CA ARG A 78 7.12 11.90 2.49
C ARG A 78 7.96 13.15 2.34
N ILE A 79 7.72 14.16 3.17
CA ILE A 79 8.55 15.37 3.23
C ILE A 79 9.19 15.49 4.60
N ASN A 80 10.53 15.48 4.65
CA ASN A 80 11.31 15.47 5.89
C ASN A 80 10.89 14.36 6.88
N GLY A 81 10.52 13.18 6.35
CA GLY A 81 10.11 12.01 7.14
C GLY A 81 8.64 11.95 7.53
N PHE A 82 7.82 12.94 7.14
CA PHE A 82 6.38 12.96 7.42
C PHE A 82 5.57 12.68 6.15
N ASP A 83 4.54 11.85 6.25
CA ASP A 83 3.61 11.59 5.13
C ASP A 83 2.88 12.89 4.76
N ASN A 84 3.07 13.35 3.52
CA ASN A 84 2.38 14.52 2.97
C ASN A 84 1.16 14.10 2.14
N ALA A 85 1.32 13.05 1.32
CA ALA A 85 0.28 12.56 0.44
C ALA A 85 0.38 11.03 0.27
N VAL A 86 -0.77 10.39 0.04
CA VAL A 86 -0.87 8.98 -0.34
C VAL A 86 -1.69 8.90 -1.62
N ILE A 87 -1.07 8.43 -2.70
CA ILE A 87 -1.69 8.25 -4.01
C ILE A 87 -1.93 6.75 -4.24
N LYS A 88 -3.12 6.39 -4.75
CA LYS A 88 -3.50 4.98 -4.99
C LYS A 88 -3.17 4.58 -6.43
N ILE A 89 -2.21 3.69 -6.62
CA ILE A 89 -1.70 3.26 -7.94
C ILE A 89 -1.90 1.74 -8.09
N PRO A 90 -2.42 1.23 -9.23
CA PRO A 90 -2.50 -0.21 -9.48
C PRO A 90 -1.14 -0.89 -9.31
N ARG A 91 -1.09 -2.05 -8.63
CA ARG A 91 0.14 -2.80 -8.36
C ARG A 91 1.01 -2.98 -9.61
N ILE A 92 0.41 -3.33 -10.75
CA ILE A 92 1.13 -3.55 -12.01
C ILE A 92 1.95 -2.33 -12.47
N ASN A 93 1.49 -1.13 -12.13
CA ASN A 93 2.19 0.12 -12.41
C ASN A 93 3.14 0.49 -11.27
N LEU A 94 2.71 0.30 -10.02
CA LEU A 94 3.51 0.64 -8.84
C LEU A 94 4.81 -0.19 -8.75
N ASP A 95 4.74 -1.48 -9.08
CA ASP A 95 5.90 -2.39 -9.07
C ASP A 95 6.95 -1.99 -10.13
N LYS A 96 6.57 -1.20 -11.14
CA LYS A 96 7.43 -0.72 -12.23
C LYS A 96 7.69 0.78 -12.18
N LEU A 97 7.15 1.47 -11.17
CA LEU A 97 7.18 2.92 -11.08
C LEU A 97 8.64 3.38 -11.02
N THR A 98 9.02 4.28 -11.92
CA THR A 98 10.37 4.82 -11.98
C THR A 98 10.53 6.05 -11.10
N TYR A 99 11.79 6.44 -10.85
CA TYR A 99 12.08 7.67 -10.11
C TYR A 99 11.49 8.92 -10.78
N GLU A 100 11.59 9.03 -12.11
CA GLU A 100 11.07 10.18 -12.86
C GLU A 100 9.54 10.25 -12.76
N GLU A 101 8.85 9.14 -13.02
CA GLU A 101 7.38 9.07 -12.88
C GLU A 101 6.93 9.35 -11.45
N ALA A 102 7.65 8.88 -10.43
CA ALA A 102 7.33 9.14 -9.03
C ALA A 102 7.44 10.64 -8.70
N MET A 103 8.47 11.32 -9.21
CA MET A 103 8.63 12.76 -9.07
C MET A 103 7.53 13.52 -9.80
N ASP A 104 7.18 13.10 -11.02
CA ASP A 104 6.11 13.70 -11.81
C ASP A 104 4.76 13.57 -11.09
N ILE A 105 4.43 12.39 -10.55
CA ILE A 105 3.21 12.18 -9.77
C ILE A 105 3.21 13.07 -8.52
N ALA A 106 4.34 13.18 -7.83
CA ALA A 106 4.46 14.02 -6.64
C ALA A 106 4.28 15.52 -6.97
N PHE A 107 4.89 16.02 -8.05
CA PHE A 107 4.73 17.42 -8.47
C PHE A 107 3.40 17.72 -9.17
N ASN A 108 2.64 16.71 -9.56
CA ASN A 108 1.26 16.88 -9.99
C ASN A 108 0.25 16.76 -8.83
N THR A 109 0.74 16.57 -7.60
CA THR A 109 -0.10 16.47 -6.40
C THR A 109 -0.13 17.81 -5.65
N ASP A 110 -1.31 18.44 -5.57
CA ASP A 110 -1.49 19.79 -5.02
C ASP A 110 -0.94 19.98 -3.61
N SER A 111 -1.10 18.98 -2.73
CA SER A 111 -0.61 19.05 -1.35
C SER A 111 0.93 19.10 -1.27
N VAL A 112 1.60 18.44 -2.22
CA VAL A 112 3.05 18.35 -2.29
C VAL A 112 3.59 19.63 -2.90
N THR A 113 3.06 20.09 -4.03
CA THR A 113 3.49 21.35 -4.68
C THR A 113 3.29 22.55 -3.78
N SER A 114 2.13 22.66 -3.13
CA SER A 114 1.84 23.74 -2.18
C SER A 114 2.84 23.76 -1.02
N TYR A 115 3.30 22.59 -0.56
CA TYR A 115 4.32 22.51 0.49
C TYR A 115 5.72 22.89 -0.01
N LEU A 116 6.03 22.59 -1.28
CA LEU A 116 7.37 22.74 -1.86
C LEU A 116 7.61 24.10 -2.54
N THR A 117 6.57 24.90 -2.81
CA THR A 117 6.64 26.13 -3.62
C THR A 117 7.78 27.08 -3.22
N ASP A 118 8.04 27.26 -1.92
CA ASP A 118 9.11 28.14 -1.41
C ASP A 118 10.29 27.40 -0.76
N LYS A 119 10.44 26.09 -1.04
CA LYS A 119 11.42 25.24 -0.35
C LYS A 119 12.46 24.70 -1.31
N LYS A 120 13.74 24.87 -0.94
CA LYS A 120 14.84 24.23 -1.64
C LYS A 120 14.88 22.74 -1.30
N ILE A 121 14.71 21.91 -2.32
CA ILE A 121 14.91 20.45 -2.22
C ILE A 121 16.42 20.18 -2.12
N ARG A 122 16.81 19.41 -1.11
CA ARG A 122 18.20 18.96 -0.90
C ARG A 122 18.46 17.67 -1.63
N THR A 123 17.59 16.70 -1.42
CA THR A 123 17.72 15.34 -1.93
C THR A 123 16.38 14.64 -1.88
N THR A 124 16.28 13.60 -2.66
CA THR A 124 15.10 12.79 -2.87
C THR A 124 15.53 11.34 -2.99
N ASN A 125 14.68 10.43 -2.51
CA ASN A 125 14.95 9.00 -2.59
C ASN A 125 13.64 8.23 -2.74
N LEU A 126 13.57 7.40 -3.77
CA LEU A 126 12.45 6.50 -4.01
C LEU A 126 12.78 5.11 -3.47
N VAL A 127 11.89 4.57 -2.64
CA VAL A 127 12.00 3.22 -2.07
C VAL A 127 10.81 2.39 -2.56
N HIS A 128 11.09 1.21 -3.10
CA HIS A 128 10.06 0.27 -3.54
C HIS A 128 9.96 -0.94 -2.62
N TYR A 129 8.73 -1.32 -2.30
CA TYR A 129 8.38 -2.59 -1.69
C TYR A 129 7.40 -3.30 -2.63
N PRO A 130 7.90 -4.09 -3.60
CA PRO A 130 7.07 -4.72 -4.62
C PRO A 130 5.91 -5.52 -4.04
N GLY A 131 4.70 -5.30 -4.56
CA GLY A 131 3.46 -5.91 -4.07
C GLY A 131 2.89 -5.32 -2.78
N ILE A 132 3.51 -4.27 -2.22
CA ILE A 132 3.11 -3.64 -0.95
C ILE A 132 2.90 -2.13 -1.12
N GLU A 133 3.97 -1.36 -1.33
CA GLU A 133 3.92 0.10 -1.43
C GLU A 133 5.17 0.67 -2.11
N ALA A 134 5.13 1.94 -2.51
CA ALA A 134 6.34 2.70 -2.85
C ALA A 134 6.35 4.04 -2.12
N ILE A 135 7.53 4.53 -1.76
CA ILE A 135 7.69 5.71 -0.92
C ILE A 135 8.69 6.66 -1.56
N LEU A 136 8.23 7.85 -1.95
CA LEU A 136 9.10 8.94 -2.36
C LEU A 136 9.41 9.83 -1.17
N ASN A 137 10.66 9.84 -0.73
CA ASN A 137 11.14 10.73 0.31
C ASN A 137 11.73 11.99 -0.31
N ILE A 138 11.25 13.16 0.12
CA ILE A 138 11.74 14.47 -0.28
C ILE A 138 12.29 15.18 0.96
N PHE A 139 13.56 15.57 0.91
CA PHE A 139 14.20 16.31 1.99
C PHE A 139 14.40 17.76 1.56
N VAL A 140 13.88 18.69 2.37
CA VAL A 140 13.95 20.12 2.11
C VAL A 140 14.64 20.85 3.24
N ASP A 141 15.23 22.01 2.93
CA ASP A 141 15.75 22.91 3.94
C ASP A 141 14.66 23.28 4.96
N LYS A 142 15.02 23.25 6.25
CA LYS A 142 14.16 23.83 7.28
C LYS A 142 14.08 25.34 7.00
N VAL A 143 12.88 25.85 6.80
CA VAL A 143 12.65 27.30 6.68
C VAL A 143 13.20 27.96 7.95
N LYS A 144 14.16 28.87 7.80
CA LYS A 144 14.61 29.71 8.92
C LYS A 144 13.38 30.52 9.35
N LYS A 145 12.89 30.31 10.59
CA LYS A 145 11.88 31.21 11.17
C LYS A 145 12.45 32.64 11.10
N PRO A 146 11.69 33.64 10.62
CA PRO A 146 12.13 35.02 10.73
C PRO A 146 12.40 35.33 12.20
N LYS A 147 13.60 35.85 12.51
CA LYS A 147 13.89 36.40 13.84
C LYS A 147 12.89 37.53 14.05
N LYS A 148 12.03 37.42 15.06
CA LYS A 148 11.33 38.59 15.58
C LYS A 148 12.40 39.49 16.19
N ASP A 149 12.70 40.60 15.52
CA ASP A 149 13.50 41.67 16.11
C ASP A 149 12.68 42.27 17.25
N ASN A 150 13.00 41.90 18.48
CA ASN A 150 12.54 42.59 19.67
C ASN A 150 13.40 43.86 19.83
N ASN A 151 13.00 44.93 19.16
CA ASN A 151 13.46 46.29 19.49
C ASN A 151 12.23 47.19 19.63
N GLU A 152 11.61 47.16 20.81
CA GLU A 152 10.66 48.18 21.26
C GLU A 152 11.12 48.75 22.61
N ASN A 153 11.91 49.83 22.51
CA ASN A 153 11.83 51.07 23.27
C ASN A 153 11.53 51.00 24.79
N GLU A 154 12.57 50.95 25.61
CA GLU A 154 12.55 51.60 26.93
C GLU A 154 12.63 53.12 26.73
N LYS A 155 11.48 53.78 26.59
CA LYS A 155 11.36 55.20 26.92
C LYS A 155 11.24 55.31 28.44
N VAL A 156 12.36 55.66 29.07
CA VAL A 156 12.40 56.17 30.44
C VAL A 156 11.55 57.45 30.49
N VAL A 157 10.40 57.38 31.15
CA VAL A 157 9.63 58.56 31.56
C VAL A 157 10.19 58.99 32.91
N ASN A 158 10.86 60.14 32.91
CA ASN A 158 11.13 60.90 34.11
C ASN A 158 9.83 61.58 34.56
N GLU A 159 9.40 61.31 35.79
CA GLU A 159 8.83 62.28 36.75
C GLU A 159 8.71 61.64 38.14
#